data_AF-F0Y6J6-F1
#
_entry.id   AF-F0Y6J6-F1
#
_cell.length_a   1.000
_cell.length_b   1.000
_cell.length_c   1.000
_cell.angle_alpha   90.00
_cell.angle_beta   90.00
_cell.angle_gamma   90.00
#
_symmetry.space_group_name_H-M   'P 1'
#
loop_
_entity.id
_entity.type
_entity.pdbx_description
1 polymer ?
#
loop_
_entity_poly.entity_id
_entity_poly.type
_entity_poly.pdbx_seq_one_letter_code
_entity_poly.pdbx_strand_id
1 'polypeptide(L)'
;MSGPASLSFLASRRVATAAGDYAAVLFENVTQHLPDGETHLLGVFRGWSGDGRAMLFGDGEPCPGDRPRNATVVATCDGGPRLALADATEPTMCAYEMKLLLPVACPLFESGWRDAAPPRGTGPPPRGDGGGGVAALRAEADDARRRVAELEAAIAAALEAAESLEAAG
;
A
#
# COMPACT_ATOMS: atom_id res chain seq x y z
N MET A 1 -9.75 12.74 3.97
CA MET A 1 -8.90 11.53 4.04
C MET A 1 -9.84 10.35 4.21
N SER A 2 -10.05 9.54 3.16
CA SER A 2 -11.07 8.48 3.16
C SER A 2 -10.49 7.14 2.77
N GLY A 3 -9.27 6.87 3.24
CA GLY A 3 -8.67 5.54 3.20
C GLY A 3 -8.49 4.98 4.59
N PRO A 4 -8.20 3.67 4.71
CA PRO A 4 -7.94 3.03 5.99
C PRO A 4 -6.83 3.76 6.73
N ALA A 5 -7.03 4.03 8.03
CA ALA A 5 -6.05 4.75 8.85
C ALA A 5 -4.68 4.03 8.88
N SER A 6 -4.71 2.69 8.79
CA SER A 6 -3.54 1.81 8.68
C SER A 6 -2.68 2.08 7.44
N LEU A 7 -3.22 2.72 6.41
CA LEU A 7 -2.51 3.06 5.17
C LEU A 7 -2.12 4.53 5.07
N SER A 8 -2.32 5.33 6.11
CA SER A 8 -1.98 6.76 6.10
C SER A 8 -0.49 7.01 5.80
N PHE A 9 0.41 6.10 6.18
CA PHE A 9 1.85 6.20 5.90
C PHE A 9 2.20 6.13 4.39
N LEU A 10 1.26 5.66 3.57
CA LEU A 10 1.39 5.60 2.11
C LEU A 10 0.98 6.92 1.44
N ALA A 11 0.36 7.85 2.16
CA ALA A 11 -0.04 9.14 1.61
C ALA A 11 1.15 9.84 0.92
N SER A 12 0.92 10.32 -0.30
CA SER A 12 1.92 11.05 -1.10
C SER A 12 3.17 10.24 -1.47
N ARG A 13 3.19 8.92 -1.22
CA ARG A 13 4.26 8.05 -1.71
C ARG A 13 4.08 7.86 -3.21
N ARG A 14 5.16 8.07 -3.96
CA ARG A 14 5.21 7.78 -5.39
C ARG A 14 5.67 6.35 -5.63
N VAL A 15 4.92 5.63 -6.45
CA VAL A 15 5.28 4.31 -7.00
C VAL A 15 5.20 4.36 -8.52
N ALA A 16 6.01 3.56 -9.19
CA ALA A 16 6.01 3.47 -10.64
C ALA A 16 6.25 2.02 -11.08
N THR A 17 5.82 1.71 -12.31
CA THR A 17 6.20 0.48 -13.00
C THR A 17 7.71 0.44 -13.24
N ALA A 18 8.26 -0.76 -13.47
CA ALA A 18 9.70 -0.91 -13.74
C ALA A 18 10.15 -0.12 -15.00
N ALA A 19 9.28 -0.02 -16.00
CA ALA A 19 9.53 0.76 -17.21
C ALA A 19 9.33 2.28 -17.01
N GLY A 20 8.66 2.70 -15.92
CA GLY A 20 8.38 4.11 -15.63
C GLY A 20 7.30 4.75 -16.49
N ASP A 21 6.62 3.95 -17.32
CA ASP A 21 5.50 4.35 -18.17
C ASP A 21 4.21 4.63 -17.40
N TYR A 22 4.10 4.16 -16.15
CA TYR A 22 3.00 4.49 -15.25
C TYR A 22 3.53 4.84 -13.86
N ALA A 23 2.91 5.85 -13.26
CA ALA A 23 3.19 6.25 -11.89
C ALA A 23 1.90 6.56 -11.13
N ALA A 24 1.89 6.24 -9.85
CA ALA A 24 0.86 6.66 -8.92
C ALA A 24 1.48 7.42 -7.76
N VAL A 25 0.94 8.59 -7.46
CA VAL A 25 1.13 9.24 -6.17
C VAL A 25 -0.06 8.80 -5.31
N LEU A 26 0.21 7.90 -4.37
CA LEU A 26 -0.83 7.24 -3.60
C LEU A 26 -1.70 8.28 -2.88
N PHE A 27 -3.03 8.09 -2.95
CA PHE A 27 -4.08 9.01 -2.46
C PHE A 27 -4.20 10.35 -3.20
N GLU A 28 -3.48 10.54 -4.30
CA GLU A 28 -3.52 11.78 -5.07
C GLU A 28 -3.94 11.52 -6.52
N ASN A 29 -3.06 10.91 -7.33
CA ASN A 29 -3.31 10.72 -8.75
C ASN A 29 -2.52 9.56 -9.36
N VAL A 30 -2.88 9.23 -10.59
CA VAL A 30 -2.18 8.27 -11.45
C VAL A 30 -1.89 8.95 -12.78
N THR A 31 -0.67 8.79 -13.29
CA THR A 31 -0.21 9.33 -14.58
C THR A 31 0.38 8.24 -15.46
N GLN A 32 0.26 8.42 -16.77
CA GLN A 32 0.96 7.66 -17.80
C GLN A 32 2.03 8.57 -18.42
N HIS A 33 3.23 8.03 -18.63
CA HIS A 33 4.33 8.69 -19.33
C HIS A 33 4.53 7.99 -20.68
N LEU A 34 4.39 8.74 -21.78
CA LEU A 34 4.59 8.24 -23.12
C LEU A 34 6.07 8.37 -23.53
N PRO A 35 6.56 7.55 -24.48
CA PRO A 35 7.96 7.58 -24.92
C PRO A 35 8.42 8.91 -25.53
N ASP A 36 7.48 9.73 -26.01
CA ASP A 36 7.73 11.06 -26.55
C ASP A 36 7.85 12.16 -25.48
N GLY A 37 7.70 11.79 -24.20
CA GLY A 37 7.77 12.69 -23.06
C GLY A 37 6.44 13.30 -22.64
N GLU A 38 5.34 13.02 -23.36
CA GLU A 38 4.01 13.44 -22.93
C GLU A 38 3.58 12.70 -21.66
N THR A 39 2.83 13.38 -20.80
CA THR A 39 2.29 12.79 -19.58
C THR A 39 0.80 13.03 -19.52
N HIS A 40 0.03 11.95 -19.38
CA HIS A 40 -1.42 11.99 -19.28
C HIS A 40 -1.88 11.66 -17.86
N LEU A 41 -2.79 12.47 -17.34
CA LEU A 41 -3.51 12.15 -16.11
C LEU A 41 -4.52 11.02 -16.35
N LEU A 42 -4.31 9.87 -15.71
CA LEU A 42 -5.23 8.73 -15.78
C LEU A 42 -6.38 8.85 -14.79
N GLY A 43 -6.17 9.56 -13.68
CA GLY A 43 -7.22 9.87 -12.72
C GLY A 43 -6.70 10.45 -11.41
N VAL A 44 -7.60 11.08 -10.68
CA VAL A 44 -7.42 11.61 -9.33
C VAL A 44 -8.11 10.68 -8.34
N PHE A 45 -7.51 10.48 -7.17
CA PHE A 45 -8.02 9.59 -6.14
C PHE A 45 -9.44 9.96 -5.71
N ARG A 46 -10.36 8.99 -5.81
CA ARG A 46 -11.79 9.12 -5.46
C ARG A 46 -12.18 8.37 -4.20
N GLY A 47 -11.36 7.42 -3.77
CA GLY A 47 -11.64 6.58 -2.61
C GLY A 47 -11.19 5.15 -2.84
N TRP A 48 -11.75 4.25 -2.04
CA TRP A 48 -11.48 2.82 -2.11
C TRP A 48 -12.68 2.07 -2.71
N SER A 49 -12.41 0.90 -3.27
CA SER A 49 -13.42 -0.09 -3.60
C SER A 49 -14.19 -0.51 -2.35
N GLY A 50 -15.41 -1.04 -2.52
CA GLY A 50 -16.25 -1.43 -1.39
C GLY A 50 -15.68 -2.55 -0.52
N ASP A 51 -14.72 -3.31 -1.03
CA ASP A 51 -13.97 -4.32 -0.29
C ASP A 51 -12.65 -3.79 0.28
N GLY A 52 -12.29 -2.54 0.01
CA GLY A 52 -11.06 -1.90 0.47
C GLY A 52 -9.78 -2.39 -0.19
N ARG A 53 -9.86 -3.22 -1.24
CA ARG A 53 -8.69 -3.84 -1.88
C ARG A 53 -8.12 -3.02 -3.03
N ALA A 54 -8.86 -2.03 -3.52
CA ALA A 54 -8.42 -1.18 -4.61
C ALA A 54 -8.63 0.30 -4.31
N MET A 55 -7.69 1.12 -4.75
CA MET A 55 -7.86 2.57 -4.84
C MET A 55 -8.49 2.91 -6.19
N LEU A 56 -9.54 3.71 -6.15
CA LEU A 56 -10.28 4.15 -7.33
C LEU A 56 -9.83 5.55 -7.71
N PHE A 57 -9.44 5.73 -8.97
CA PHE A 57 -9.03 7.00 -9.56
C PHE A 57 -9.94 7.32 -10.74
N GLY A 58 -10.46 8.53 -10.77
CA GLY A 58 -11.38 8.99 -11.82
C GLY A 58 -11.13 10.44 -12.17
N ASP A 59 -11.90 10.97 -13.11
CA ASP A 59 -11.75 12.35 -13.60
C ASP A 59 -10.35 12.61 -14.19
N GLY A 60 -9.79 11.63 -14.91
CA GLY A 60 -8.56 11.80 -15.69
C GLY A 60 -8.79 12.61 -16.96
N GLU A 61 -7.71 12.84 -17.71
CA GLU A 61 -7.75 13.56 -18.98
C GLU A 61 -8.71 12.91 -19.99
N PRO A 62 -9.37 13.71 -20.85
CA PRO A 62 -10.24 13.20 -21.90
C PRO A 62 -9.55 12.23 -22.85
N CYS A 63 -10.21 11.10 -23.06
CA CYS A 63 -9.93 10.10 -24.06
C CYS A 63 -10.63 10.44 -25.38
N PRO A 64 -10.23 9.89 -26.55
CA PRO A 64 -11.06 9.89 -27.74
C PRO A 64 -12.52 9.54 -27.45
N GLY A 65 -13.45 10.41 -27.88
CA GLY A 65 -14.88 10.31 -27.57
C GLY A 65 -15.29 10.95 -26.24
N ASP A 66 -14.50 11.88 -25.70
CA ASP A 66 -14.77 12.72 -24.50
C ASP A 66 -15.06 11.95 -23.21
N ARG A 67 -14.65 10.67 -23.14
CA ARG A 67 -14.74 9.90 -21.89
C ARG A 67 -13.50 10.18 -21.03
N PRO A 68 -13.63 10.54 -19.75
CA PRO A 68 -12.47 10.73 -18.90
C PRO A 68 -11.77 9.39 -18.66
N ARG A 69 -10.43 9.41 -18.63
CA ARG A 69 -9.65 8.26 -18.17
C ARG A 69 -9.96 7.95 -16.70
N ASN A 70 -9.85 6.67 -16.35
CA ASN A 70 -9.97 6.20 -14.97
C ASN A 70 -8.96 5.08 -14.71
N ALA A 71 -8.55 4.91 -13.46
CA ALA A 71 -7.63 3.87 -13.07
C ALA A 71 -8.07 3.19 -11.77
N THR A 72 -7.86 1.88 -11.70
CA THR A 72 -8.05 1.07 -10.49
C THR A 72 -6.72 0.50 -10.08
N VAL A 73 -6.24 0.86 -8.89
CA VAL A 73 -4.97 0.34 -8.33
C VAL A 73 -5.28 -0.70 -7.27
N VAL A 74 -5.09 -1.97 -7.60
CA VAL A 74 -5.39 -3.13 -6.75
C VAL A 74 -4.19 -3.43 -5.85
N ALA A 75 -4.37 -3.33 -4.54
CA ALA A 75 -3.36 -3.70 -3.56
C ALA A 75 -3.25 -5.22 -3.47
N THR A 76 -2.04 -5.73 -3.65
CA THR A 76 -1.69 -7.14 -3.60
C THR A 76 -0.58 -7.38 -2.59
N CYS A 77 -0.73 -8.44 -1.81
CA CYS A 77 0.35 -9.01 -1.00
C CYS A 77 1.08 -10.06 -1.86
N ASP A 78 2.41 -9.96 -1.95
CA ASP A 78 3.26 -10.97 -2.59
C ASP A 78 4.33 -11.55 -1.64
N GLY A 79 4.27 -11.22 -0.34
CA GLY A 79 5.27 -11.61 0.66
C GLY A 79 6.64 -10.93 0.48
N GLY A 80 6.80 -10.08 -0.54
CA GLY A 80 8.01 -9.32 -0.81
C GLY A 80 8.11 -8.06 0.04
N PRO A 81 9.31 -7.46 0.18
CA PRO A 81 9.50 -6.28 1.01
C PRO A 81 9.22 -4.95 0.28
N ARG A 82 8.82 -4.97 -1.00
CA ARG A 82 8.84 -3.77 -1.86
C ARG A 82 7.45 -3.21 -2.11
N LEU A 83 7.31 -1.91 -1.84
CA LEU A 83 6.20 -1.08 -2.30
C LEU A 83 6.46 -0.67 -3.76
N ALA A 84 5.69 -1.18 -4.71
CA ALA A 84 5.88 -0.88 -6.14
C ALA A 84 4.60 -1.11 -6.97
N LEU A 85 4.47 -0.41 -8.09
CA LEU A 85 3.51 -0.82 -9.13
C LEU A 85 4.15 -1.95 -9.94
N ALA A 86 3.65 -3.17 -9.79
CA ALA A 86 4.16 -4.33 -10.49
C ALA A 86 3.73 -4.36 -11.95
N ASP A 87 2.50 -3.93 -12.22
CA ASP A 87 1.89 -4.07 -13.54
C ASP A 87 0.82 -2.99 -13.76
N ALA A 88 0.58 -2.67 -15.02
CA ALA A 88 -0.44 -1.75 -15.48
C ALA A 88 -0.96 -2.20 -16.85
N THR A 89 -2.27 -2.32 -16.96
CA THR A 89 -2.94 -2.75 -18.20
C THR A 89 -4.10 -1.82 -18.52
N GLU A 90 -4.45 -1.72 -19.79
CA GLU A 90 -5.63 -0.99 -20.28
C GLU A 90 -6.65 -2.02 -20.81
N PRO A 91 -7.42 -2.68 -19.94
CA PRO A 91 -8.34 -3.75 -20.36
C PRO A 91 -9.43 -3.26 -21.33
N THR A 92 -9.84 -2.00 -21.18
CA THR A 92 -10.73 -1.33 -22.14
C THR A 92 -10.24 0.09 -22.35
N MET A 93 -10.50 0.65 -23.53
CA MET A 93 -10.05 2.00 -23.88
C MET A 93 -10.38 3.01 -22.77
N CYS A 94 -9.33 3.61 -22.21
CA CYS A 94 -9.31 4.62 -21.17
C CYS A 94 -9.77 4.17 -19.77
N ALA A 95 -9.78 2.86 -19.53
CA ALA A 95 -9.87 2.28 -18.20
C ALA A 95 -8.60 1.47 -17.92
N TYR A 96 -7.90 1.82 -16.85
CA TYR A 96 -6.62 1.22 -16.49
C TYR A 96 -6.76 0.38 -15.22
N GLU A 97 -6.11 -0.78 -15.21
CA GLU A 97 -5.99 -1.64 -14.04
C GLU A 97 -4.51 -1.81 -13.69
N MET A 98 -4.16 -1.53 -12.45
CA MET A 98 -2.78 -1.57 -11.97
C MET A 98 -2.64 -2.43 -10.73
N LYS A 99 -1.51 -3.14 -10.64
CA LYS A 99 -1.18 -3.98 -9.49
C LYS A 99 -0.18 -3.28 -8.59
N LEU A 100 -0.60 -2.93 -7.37
CA LEU A 100 0.28 -2.40 -6.33
C LEU A 100 0.75 -3.53 -5.42
N LEU A 101 2.05 -3.77 -5.38
CA LEU A 101 2.67 -4.61 -4.35
C LEU A 101 2.73 -3.81 -3.06
N LEU A 102 2.06 -4.32 -2.03
CA LEU A 102 1.95 -3.67 -0.74
C LEU A 102 2.28 -4.68 0.37
N PRO A 103 3.53 -4.68 0.88
CA PRO A 103 4.00 -5.67 1.86
C PRO A 103 3.14 -5.71 3.14
N VAL A 104 2.73 -4.53 3.61
CA VAL A 104 1.88 -4.40 4.81
C VAL A 104 0.46 -4.92 4.60
N ALA A 105 0.05 -5.17 3.35
CA ALA A 105 -1.29 -5.67 3.05
C ALA A 105 -1.44 -7.15 3.41
N CYS A 106 -0.35 -7.90 3.53
CA CYS A 106 -0.38 -9.33 3.88
C CYS A 106 -1.14 -9.61 5.20
N PRO A 107 -0.72 -9.07 6.36
CA PRO A 107 -1.45 -9.31 7.61
C PRO A 107 -2.85 -8.68 7.60
N LEU A 108 -3.02 -7.55 6.91
CA LEU A 108 -4.29 -6.84 6.88
C LEU A 108 -5.35 -7.60 6.06
N PHE A 109 -4.99 -8.22 4.94
CA PHE A 109 -5.90 -9.05 4.13
C PHE A 109 -6.26 -10.38 4.82
N GLU A 110 -5.30 -11.01 5.50
CA GLU A 110 -5.53 -12.25 6.25
C GLU A 110 -6.45 -12.06 7.46
N SER A 111 -6.38 -10.89 8.12
CA SER A 111 -7.26 -10.53 9.24
C SER A 111 -8.72 -10.26 8.85
N GLY A 112 -9.07 -10.42 7.56
CA GLY A 112 -10.43 -10.17 7.07
C GLY A 112 -10.74 -8.68 6.97
N TRP A 113 -9.81 -7.90 6.38
CA TRP A 113 -9.93 -6.47 6.04
C TRP A 113 -11.39 -6.00 5.87
N ARG A 114 -11.91 -5.30 6.89
CA ARG A 114 -13.30 -4.81 6.96
C ARG A 114 -13.38 -3.37 7.45
N ASP A 115 -12.43 -2.51 7.10
CA ASP A 115 -12.48 -1.08 7.52
C ASP A 115 -12.63 -0.09 6.35
N ALA A 116 -13.07 -0.55 5.18
CA ALA A 116 -13.22 0.29 3.99
C ALA A 116 -14.66 0.38 3.49
N ALA A 117 -15.58 0.76 4.37
CA ALA A 117 -16.73 1.55 3.94
C ALA A 117 -17.11 2.50 5.09
N PRO A 118 -17.03 3.83 4.93
CA PRO A 118 -17.88 4.66 5.77
C PRO A 118 -19.32 4.22 5.51
N PRO A 119 -20.11 3.86 6.54
CA PRO A 119 -21.52 3.54 6.33
C PRO A 119 -22.18 4.74 5.67
N ARG A 120 -22.83 4.51 4.52
CA ARG A 120 -23.63 5.54 3.86
C ARG A 120 -24.81 5.88 4.76
N GLY A 121 -24.67 6.95 5.55
CA GLY A 121 -25.75 7.63 6.27
C GLY A 121 -26.43 6.82 7.37
N THR A 122 -26.26 7.23 8.63
CA THR A 122 -27.31 7.85 9.47
C THR A 122 -26.80 7.89 10.91
N GLY A 123 -26.53 9.09 11.42
CA GLY A 123 -26.34 9.35 12.86
C GLY A 123 -24.95 9.87 13.23
N PRO A 124 -24.86 10.85 14.16
CA PRO A 124 -23.59 11.25 14.75
C PRO A 124 -22.94 10.05 15.47
N PRO A 125 -21.61 9.92 15.42
CA PRO A 125 -20.92 8.82 16.06
C PRO A 125 -21.19 8.84 17.58
N PRO A 126 -21.38 7.68 18.22
CA PRO A 126 -21.33 7.61 19.68
C PRO A 126 -19.94 8.09 20.11
N ARG A 127 -19.90 9.01 21.07
CA ARG A 127 -18.65 9.41 21.74
C ARG A 127 -18.11 8.19 22.48
N GLY A 128 -17.21 7.45 21.83
CA GLY A 128 -16.44 6.38 22.43
C GLY A 128 -15.16 6.96 23.04
N ASP A 129 -14.94 6.69 24.32
CA ASP A 129 -13.81 7.15 25.11
C ASP A 129 -12.46 6.69 24.52
N GLY A 130 -11.69 7.66 24.00
CA GLY A 130 -10.43 7.48 23.29
C GLY A 130 -9.22 7.15 24.18
N GLY A 131 -9.26 6.03 24.92
CA GLY A 131 -8.18 5.63 25.83
C GLY A 131 -7.32 4.43 25.42
N GLY A 132 -7.81 3.53 24.55
CA GLY A 132 -7.23 2.19 24.39
C GLY A 132 -6.15 2.01 23.31
N GLY A 133 -6.14 2.83 22.25
CA GLY A 133 -5.36 2.54 21.03
C GLY A 133 -3.86 2.75 21.17
N VAL A 134 -3.43 3.77 21.92
CA VAL A 134 -1.99 4.12 22.02
C VAL A 134 -1.22 3.15 22.91
N ALA A 135 -1.87 2.60 23.94
CA ALA A 135 -1.25 1.62 24.83
C ALA A 135 -1.01 0.28 24.12
N ALA A 136 -1.97 -0.18 23.31
CA ALA A 136 -1.83 -1.40 22.53
C ALA A 136 -0.69 -1.29 21.50
N LEU A 137 -0.63 -0.18 20.76
CA LEU A 137 0.43 0.07 19.77
C LEU A 137 1.82 0.15 20.43
N ARG A 138 1.91 0.71 21.65
CA ARG A 138 3.17 0.77 22.39
C ARG A 138 3.62 -0.60 22.88
N ALA A 139 2.69 -1.43 23.36
CA ALA A 139 2.98 -2.79 23.77
C ALA A 139 3.47 -3.66 22.60
N GLU A 140 2.87 -3.50 21.42
CA GLU A 140 3.28 -4.19 20.20
C GLU A 140 4.67 -3.73 19.71
N ALA A 141 4.96 -2.42 19.78
CA ALA A 141 6.28 -1.90 19.45
C ALA A 141 7.37 -2.38 20.40
N ASP A 142 7.08 -2.49 21.70
CA ASP A 142 8.03 -3.00 22.69
C ASP A 142 8.27 -4.51 22.53
N ASP A 143 7.27 -5.26 22.08
CA ASP A 143 7.43 -6.68 21.74
C ASP A 143 8.31 -6.91 20.52
N ALA A 144 8.09 -6.14 19.45
CA ALA A 144 8.92 -6.17 18.26
C ALA A 144 10.41 -5.89 18.58
N ARG A 145 10.68 -4.93 19.47
CA ARG A 145 12.06 -4.61 19.91
C ARG A 145 12.72 -5.77 20.67
N ARG A 146 11.97 -6.49 21.52
CA ARG A 146 12.51 -7.68 22.20
C ARG A 146 12.91 -8.76 21.21
N ARG A 147 12.07 -9.04 20.21
CA ARG A 147 12.35 -10.06 19.18
C ARG A 147 13.57 -9.70 18.33
N VAL A 148 13.78 -8.42 18.03
CA VAL A 148 15.00 -7.97 17.34
C VAL A 148 16.23 -8.19 18.22
N ALA A 149 16.17 -7.83 19.50
CA ALA A 149 17.29 -8.04 20.43
C ALA A 149 17.63 -9.54 20.61
N GLU A 150 16.62 -10.42 20.65
CA GLU A 150 16.82 -11.87 20.71
C GLU A 150 17.50 -12.42 19.45
N LEU A 151 17.12 -11.91 18.26
CA LEU A 151 17.76 -12.28 17.00
C LEU A 151 19.20 -11.80 16.92
N GLU A 152 19.49 -10.56 17.35
CA GLU A 152 20.86 -10.02 17.39
C GLU A 152 21.76 -10.86 18.32
N ALA A 153 21.26 -11.25 19.49
CA ALA A 153 21.97 -12.12 20.41
C ALA A 153 22.24 -13.52 19.81
N ALA A 154 21.24 -14.09 19.11
CA ALA A 154 21.40 -15.38 18.45
C ALA A 154 22.43 -15.34 17.32
N ILE A 155 22.47 -14.26 16.54
CA ILE A 155 23.47 -14.06 15.48
C ILE A 155 24.87 -13.94 16.08
N ALA A 156 25.04 -13.16 17.15
CA ALA A 156 26.34 -13.01 17.82
C ALA A 156 26.86 -14.37 18.34
N ALA A 157 26.01 -15.15 19.00
CA ALA A 157 26.38 -16.48 19.49
C ALA A 157 26.75 -17.46 18.37
N ALA A 158 26.06 -17.38 17.22
CA ALA A 158 26.36 -18.21 16.06
C ALA A 158 27.74 -17.87 15.44
N LEU A 159 28.12 -16.58 15.44
CA LEU A 159 29.43 -16.14 14.95
C LEU A 159 30.56 -16.63 15.87
N GLU A 160 30.43 -16.51 17.19
CA GLU A 160 31.43 -17.02 18.14
C GLU A 160 31.61 -18.55 18.04
N ALA A 161 30.51 -19.28 17.82
CA ALA A 161 30.56 -20.72 17.61
C ALA A 161 31.29 -21.09 16.32
N ALA A 162 31.10 -20.33 15.25
CA ALA A 162 31.78 -20.54 13.97
C ALA A 162 33.30 -20.29 14.11
N GLU A 163 33.71 -19.21 14.77
CA GLU A 163 35.14 -18.92 15.03
C GLU A 163 35.80 -20.02 15.88
N SER A 164 35.08 -20.57 16.86
CA SER A 164 35.57 -21.67 17.71
C SER A 164 35.79 -22.98 16.94
N LEU A 165 34.95 -23.23 15.94
CA LEU A 165 35.08 -24.40 15.04
C LEU A 165 36.30 -24.26 14.12
N GLU A 166 36.57 -23.06 13.60
CA GLU A 166 37.75 -22.80 12.77
C GLU A 166 39.06 -22.90 13.55
N ALA A 167 39.08 -22.49 14.82
CA ALA A 167 40.26 -22.59 15.68
C ALA A 167 40.61 -24.02 16.12
N ALA A 168 39.68 -24.96 15.96
CA ALA A 168 39.83 -26.36 16.37
C ALA A 168 40.23 -27.33 15.24
N GLY A 169 40.30 -26.85 13.98
CA GLY A 169 40.68 -27.61 12.79
C GLY A 169 42.09 -27.27 12.30
#